data_AF-A0A060BUN0-F1
#
_entry.id   AF-A0A060BUN0-F1
#
_cell.length_a   1.000
_cell.length_b   1.000
_cell.length_c   1.000
_cell.angle_alpha   90.00
_cell.angle_beta   90.00
_cell.angle_gamma   90.00
#
_symmetry.space_group_name_H-M   'P 1'
#
loop_
_entity.id
_entity.type
_entity.pdbx_description
1 polymer ?
#
loop_
_entity_poly.entity_id
_entity_poly.type
_entity_poly.pdbx_seq_one_letter_code
_entity_poly.pdbx_strand_id
1 'polypeptide(L)'
;MRIGFIMLCHKNPEQINRLIAKLSEFSEADVYIHVDLNHLEIKNQIIKQKNVYLVSEECSYHIQWGSVDIVKATLQLIREVRDSGVKYDYVWLLSGQDYPICSITRN
;
A
#
# COMPACT_ATOMS: atom_id res chain seq x y z
N MET A 1 -11.80 -1.10 -14.84
CA MET A 1 -12.15 -1.42 -13.43
C MET A 1 -11.03 -0.85 -12.60
N ARG A 2 -11.29 0.13 -11.75
CA ARG A 2 -10.24 0.81 -11.00
C ARG A 2 -10.07 0.19 -9.61
N ILE A 3 -8.85 -0.14 -9.24
CA ILE A 3 -8.52 -0.76 -7.95
C ILE A 3 -7.58 0.16 -7.15
N GLY A 4 -7.95 0.42 -5.89
CA GLY A 4 -7.06 1.04 -4.91
C GLY A 4 -6.44 -0.04 -4.03
N PHE A 5 -5.17 -0.37 -4.26
CA PHE A 5 -4.45 -1.25 -3.35
C PHE A 5 -4.03 -0.46 -2.12
N ILE A 6 -4.31 -1.00 -0.93
CA ILE A 6 -3.83 -0.45 0.34
C ILE A 6 -2.85 -1.44 0.95
N MET A 7 -1.66 -0.99 1.32
CA MET A 7 -0.54 -1.86 1.67
C MET A 7 0.05 -1.50 3.03
N LEU A 8 0.15 -2.51 3.91
CA LEU A 8 0.85 -2.40 5.20
C LEU A 8 2.29 -2.92 5.08
N CYS A 9 3.27 -2.05 5.33
CA CYS A 9 4.69 -2.34 5.09
C CYS A 9 5.53 -2.16 6.36
N HIS A 10 6.44 -3.11 6.62
CA HIS A 10 7.35 -3.07 7.78
C HIS A 10 8.76 -3.64 7.51
N LYS A 11 9.04 -4.25 6.35
CA LYS A 11 10.38 -4.76 5.99
C LYS A 11 10.52 -5.04 4.49
N ASN A 12 11.73 -5.39 4.04
CA ASN A 12 12.04 -5.86 2.69
C ASN A 12 11.62 -4.89 1.55
N PRO A 13 12.18 -3.67 1.50
CA PRO A 13 11.79 -2.67 0.50
C PRO A 13 11.97 -3.14 -0.95
N GLU A 14 12.96 -3.98 -1.25
CA GLU A 14 13.12 -4.56 -2.59
C GLU A 14 11.90 -5.41 -3.03
N GLN A 15 11.37 -6.22 -2.10
CA GLN A 15 10.16 -7.02 -2.35
C GLN A 15 8.94 -6.13 -2.53
N ILE A 16 8.81 -5.10 -1.68
CA ILE A 16 7.73 -4.11 -1.78
C ILE A 16 7.77 -3.44 -3.15
N ASN A 17 8.94 -2.96 -3.59
CA ASN A 17 9.12 -2.31 -4.88
C ASN A 17 8.80 -3.25 -6.04
N ARG A 18 9.19 -4.52 -5.95
CA ARG A 18 8.83 -5.54 -6.94
C ARG A 18 7.31 -5.76 -7.01
N LEU A 19 6.64 -5.82 -5.87
CA LEU A 19 5.17 -5.92 -5.81
C LEU A 19 4.51 -4.69 -6.43
N ILE A 20 4.93 -3.48 -6.05
CA ILE A 20 4.40 -2.22 -6.60
C ILE A 20 4.56 -2.19 -8.14
N ALA A 21 5.74 -2.55 -8.64
CA ALA A 21 6.01 -2.61 -10.07
C ALA A 21 5.03 -3.57 -10.77
N LYS A 22 4.79 -4.75 -10.18
CA LYS A 22 3.85 -5.72 -10.72
C LYS A 22 2.40 -5.22 -10.71
N LEU A 23 1.96 -4.61 -9.61
CA LEU A 23 0.61 -4.02 -9.51
C LEU A 23 0.42 -2.87 -10.53
N SER A 24 1.49 -2.13 -10.80
CA SER A 24 1.45 -0.97 -11.71
C SER A 24 1.46 -1.32 -13.19
N GLU A 25 1.66 -2.60 -13.55
CA GLU A 25 1.38 -3.08 -14.90
C GLU A 25 -0.11 -2.92 -15.26
N PHE A 26 -0.99 -2.87 -14.25
CA PHE A 26 -2.39 -2.52 -14.45
C PHE A 26 -2.59 -1.01 -14.39
N SER A 27 -2.92 -0.39 -15.52
CA SER A 27 -3.01 1.07 -15.66
C SER A 27 -4.12 1.73 -14.83
N GLU A 28 -5.11 0.96 -14.38
CA GLU A 28 -6.18 1.41 -13.48
C GLU A 28 -5.92 1.05 -12.00
N ALA A 29 -4.65 0.83 -11.62
CA ALA A 29 -4.23 0.57 -10.24
C ALA A 29 -3.52 1.77 -9.60
N ASP A 30 -3.95 2.12 -8.39
CA ASP A 30 -3.21 2.99 -7.48
C ASP A 30 -2.82 2.22 -6.22
N VAL A 31 -1.68 2.56 -5.62
CA VAL A 31 -1.14 1.88 -4.42
C VAL A 31 -0.91 2.90 -3.32
N TYR A 32 -1.63 2.74 -2.21
CA TYR A 32 -1.50 3.51 -0.99
C TYR A 32 -0.73 2.68 0.03
N ILE A 33 0.30 3.25 0.64
CA ILE A 33 1.25 2.50 1.45
C ILE A 33 1.39 3.15 2.83
N HIS A 34 1.10 2.38 3.87
CA HIS A 34 1.40 2.72 5.24
C HIS A 34 2.70 2.00 5.63
N VAL A 35 3.67 2.77 6.11
CA VAL A 35 4.89 2.25 6.70
C VAL A 35 4.77 2.32 8.22
N ASP A 36 4.99 1.20 8.88
CA ASP A 36 5.06 1.11 10.33
C ASP A 36 6.14 2.05 10.88
N LEU A 37 5.79 2.85 11.91
CA LEU A 37 6.73 3.76 12.56
C LEU A 37 7.90 3.04 13.24
N ASN A 38 7.77 1.75 13.55
CA ASN A 38 8.88 0.92 14.03
C ASN A 38 9.95 0.64 12.96
N HIS A 39 9.64 0.93 11.69
CA HIS A 39 10.43 0.52 10.53
C HIS A 39 10.58 1.65 9.49
N LEU A 40 10.64 2.91 9.93
CA LEU A 40 10.70 4.08 9.04
C LEU A 40 11.86 4.05 8.04
N GLU A 41 12.92 3.32 8.32
CA GLU A 41 14.07 3.16 7.43
C GLU A 41 13.70 2.61 6.04
N ILE A 42 12.60 1.86 5.93
CA ILE A 42 12.15 1.34 4.62
C ILE A 42 11.46 2.40 3.77
N LYS A 43 10.88 3.43 4.37
CA LYS A 43 10.04 4.43 3.68
C LYS A 43 10.80 5.14 2.56
N ASN A 44 12.06 5.48 2.81
CA ASN A 44 12.93 6.15 1.83
C ASN A 44 13.39 5.24 0.70
N GLN A 45 13.22 3.92 0.84
CA GLN A 45 13.62 2.92 -0.15
C GLN A 45 12.46 2.50 -1.05
N ILE A 46 11.22 2.95 -0.75
CA ILE A 46 10.05 2.67 -1.58
C ILE A 46 10.06 3.55 -2.83
N ILE A 47 9.81 2.96 -3.99
CA ILE A 47 9.80 3.67 -5.27
C ILE A 47 8.73 4.77 -5.29
N LYS A 48 9.09 5.92 -5.87
CA LYS A 48 8.21 7.06 -6.06
C LYS A 48 7.75 7.09 -7.52
N GLN A 49 6.45 6.99 -7.73
CA GLN A 49 5.83 7.03 -9.05
C GLN A 49 4.42 7.61 -8.96
N LYS A 50 3.83 7.96 -10.10
CA LYS A 50 2.58 8.75 -10.17
C LYS A 50 1.39 8.12 -9.43
N ASN A 51 1.30 6.79 -9.41
CA ASN A 51 0.20 6.03 -8.82
C ASN A 51 0.55 5.41 -7.45
N VAL A 52 1.64 5.87 -6.81
CA VAL A 52 2.08 5.39 -5.49
C VAL A 52 2.02 6.53 -4.49
N TYR A 53 1.30 6.29 -3.40
CA TYR A 53 1.01 7.28 -2.37
C TYR A 53 1.47 6.73 -1.02
N LEU A 54 2.45 7.39 -0.41
CA LEU A 54 2.91 7.04 0.93
C LEU A 54 2.13 7.85 1.96
N VAL A 55 1.57 7.17 2.96
CA VAL A 55 1.00 7.83 4.14
C VAL A 55 2.09 8.65 4.82
N SER A 56 1.73 9.85 5.27
CA SER A 56 2.66 10.72 5.98
C SER A 56 3.05 10.11 7.34
N GLU A 57 4.20 10.49 7.89
CA GLU A 57 4.66 9.95 9.18
C GLU A 57 3.71 10.31 10.33
N GLU A 58 3.09 11.49 10.27
CA GLU A 58 2.14 11.98 11.27
C GLU A 58 0.83 11.19 11.28
N CYS A 59 0.52 10.52 10.17
CA CYS A 59 -0.64 9.64 10.01
C CYS A 59 -0.28 8.15 10.14
N SER A 60 0.99 7.82 10.39
CA SER A 60 1.44 6.44 10.59
C SER A 60 1.34 5.98 12.06
N TYR A 61 1.46 4.68 12.30
CA TYR A 61 1.34 4.07 13.63
C TYR A 61 2.52 3.14 13.92
N HIS A 62 2.91 3.03 15.19
CA HIS A 62 3.76 1.94 15.67
C HIS A 62 2.91 0.68 15.75
N ILE A 63 3.22 -0.33 14.96
CA ILE A 63 2.39 -1.53 14.87
C ILE A 63 3.02 -2.68 15.65
N GLN A 64 2.22 -3.32 16.51
CA GLN A 64 2.53 -4.63 17.08
C GLN A 64 1.66 -5.70 16.44
N TRP A 65 2.22 -6.90 16.25
CA TRP A 65 1.47 -8.01 15.67
C TRP A 65 0.27 -8.40 16.54
N GLY A 66 -0.91 -8.54 15.92
CA GLY A 66 -2.17 -8.84 16.62
C GLY A 66 -2.79 -7.66 17.38
N SER A 67 -2.20 -6.46 17.31
CA SER A 67 -2.73 -5.27 17.98
C SER A 67 -3.82 -4.56 17.15
N VAL A 68 -4.58 -3.69 17.82
CA VAL A 68 -5.55 -2.80 17.18
C VAL A 68 -4.90 -1.79 16.24
N ASP A 69 -3.59 -1.56 16.34
CA ASP A 69 -2.88 -0.57 15.53
C ASP A 69 -2.78 -1.01 14.06
N ILE A 70 -2.83 -2.32 13.76
CA ILE A 70 -3.03 -2.82 12.39
C ILE A 70 -4.36 -2.31 11.83
N VAL A 71 -5.43 -2.41 12.62
CA VAL A 71 -6.76 -1.94 12.21
C VAL A 71 -6.76 -0.43 11.99
N LYS A 72 -6.10 0.34 12.87
CA LYS A 72 -5.97 1.80 12.69
C LYS A 72 -5.20 2.14 11.41
N ALA A 73 -4.10 1.45 11.12
CA ALA A 73 -3.32 1.63 9.91
C ALA A 73 -4.15 1.32 8.64
N THR A 74 -4.92 0.23 8.65
CA THR A 74 -5.86 -0.09 7.56
C THR A 74 -6.92 1.00 7.40
N LEU A 75 -7.52 1.49 8.49
CA LEU A 75 -8.51 2.57 8.43
C LEU A 75 -7.91 3.89 7.94
N GLN A 76 -6.65 4.18 8.27
CA GLN A 76 -5.95 5.34 7.73
C GLN A 76 -5.78 5.22 6.22
N LEU A 77 -5.36 4.06 5.72
CA LEU A 77 -5.27 3.83 4.28
C LEU A 77 -6.61 3.97 3.57
N ILE A 78 -7.70 3.49 4.18
CA ILE A 78 -9.06 3.69 3.66
C ILE A 78 -9.41 5.19 3.61
N ARG A 79 -8.98 5.98 4.61
CA ARG A 79 -9.14 7.44 4.58
C ARG A 79 -8.34 8.09 3.45
N GLU A 80 -7.08 7.69 3.22
CA GLU A 80 -6.30 8.20 2.08
C GLU A 80 -7.00 7.92 0.74
N VAL A 81 -7.50 6.70 0.56
CA VAL A 81 -8.26 6.32 -0.64
C VAL A 81 -9.49 7.21 -0.80
N ARG A 82 -10.28 7.39 0.26
CA ARG A 82 -11.48 8.25 0.24
C ARG A 82 -11.12 9.71 -0.06
N ASP A 83 -10.10 10.24 0.59
CA ASP A 83 -9.72 11.65 0.53
C ASP A 83 -9.01 12.01 -0.77
N SER A 84 -8.50 11.01 -1.51
CA SER A 84 -7.99 11.19 -2.87
C SER A 84 -9.04 11.70 -3.87
N GLY A 85 -10.34 11.49 -3.59
CA GLY A 85 -11.44 11.81 -4.49
C GLY A 85 -11.53 10.91 -5.73
N VAL A 86 -10.65 9.91 -5.86
CA VAL A 86 -10.66 8.96 -6.98
C VAL A 86 -11.74 7.90 -6.73
N LYS A 87 -12.57 7.64 -7.74
CA LYS A 87 -13.58 6.59 -7.67
C LYS A 87 -12.95 5.22 -7.99
N TYR A 88 -12.91 4.35 -6.99
CA TYR A 88 -12.50 2.95 -7.14
C TYR A 88 -13.70 2.01 -7.13
N ASP A 89 -13.62 0.94 -7.89
CA ASP A 89 -14.60 -0.15 -7.86
C ASP A 89 -14.31 -1.09 -6.66
N TYR A 90 -13.03 -1.27 -6.34
CA TYR A 90 -12.56 -2.09 -5.23
C TYR A 90 -11.38 -1.46 -4.51
N VAL A 91 -11.31 -1.73 -3.19
CA VAL A 91 -10.13 -1.45 -2.36
C VAL A 91 -9.60 -2.78 -1.85
N TRP A 92 -8.33 -3.09 -2.09
CA TRP A 92 -7.74 -4.38 -1.76
C TRP A 92 -6.60 -4.21 -0.75
N LEU A 93 -6.74 -4.82 0.42
CA LEU A 93 -5.71 -4.83 1.46
C LEU A 93 -4.64 -5.89 1.19
N LEU A 94 -3.38 -5.45 1.20
CA LEU A 94 -2.19 -6.27 1.07
C LEU A 94 -1.21 -5.96 2.20
N SER A 95 -0.33 -6.91 2.48
CA SER A 95 0.94 -6.68 3.16
C SER A 95 2.05 -6.47 2.13
N GLY A 96 3.15 -5.85 2.55
CA GLY A 96 4.36 -5.74 1.72
C GLY A 96 5.01 -7.09 1.36
N GLN A 97 4.53 -8.21 1.92
CA GLN A 97 5.05 -9.55 1.65
C GLN A 97 4.14 -10.39 0.74
N ASP A 98 2.97 -9.89 0.37
CA ASP A 98 2.08 -10.59 -0.57
C ASP A 98 2.63 -10.56 -1.99
N TYR A 99 2.13 -11.46 -2.84
CA TYR A 99 2.48 -11.45 -4.25
C TYR A 99 1.38 -12.10 -5.12
N PRO A 100 1.05 -11.53 -6.29
CA PRO A 100 0.07 -12.11 -7.20
C PRO A 100 0.58 -13.44 -7.79
N ILE A 101 -0.28 -14.46 -7.80
CA ILE A 101 -0.02 -15.76 -8.44
C ILE A 101 -0.64 -15.90 -9.83
N CYS A 102 -1.38 -14.89 -10.27
CA CYS A 102 -2.00 -14.80 -11.60
C CYS A 102 -1.73 -13.42 -12.20
N SER A 103 -1.88 -13.30 -13.51
CA SER A 103 -1.76 -12.00 -14.19
C SER A 103 -2.86 -11.05 -13.71
N ILE A 104 -2.48 -9.80 -13.45
CA ILE A 104 -3.39 -8.73 -13.02
C ILE A 104 -4.10 -8.15 -14.25
N THR A 105 -3.42 -8.16 -15.40
CA THR A 105 -4.00 -7.84 -16.69
C THR A 105 -4.56 -9.12 -17.32
N ARG A 106 -5.74 -9.01 -17.94
CA ARG A 106 -6.20 -10.02 -18.91
C ARG A 106 -5.62 -9.64 -20.27
N ASN A 107 -4.94 -10.57 -20.92
CA ASN A 107 -4.62 -10.45 -22.35
C ASN A 107 -5.90 -10.45 -23.19
#